data_AF-A0A7S3J7F2-F1
#
_entry.id   AF-A0A7S3J7F2-F1
#
_cell.length_a   1.000
_cell.length_b   1.000
_cell.length_c   1.000
_cell.angle_alpha   90.00
_cell.angle_beta   90.00
_cell.angle_gamma   90.00
#
_symmetry.space_group_name_H-M   'P 1'
#
loop_
_entity.id
_entity.type
_entity.pdbx_description
1 polymer ?
#
loop_
_entity_poly.entity_id
_entity_poly.type
_entity_poly.pdbx_seq_one_letter_code
_entity_poly.pdbx_strand_id
1 'polypeptide(L)'
;GVSYTMNLFALAGMIAVIFIPVKCYNIIYATANLDNEEFQKRFKTFIMDLKTTDPLCFQFITVFFFRRAIYASTFVLLGYYPLVQVIAANGCVVFMFLYLVIVRPYVSFLSTFLSILNEILLGGMTLTAVRFVNPDISPALSSQLGSFLVGLIASTIAINWVSIIAFGVVKMVRKKLNQKKLKKFKPTQERMEEVDWTHRNVASVPHFKIVLKTD
;
A
#
# COMPACT_ATOMS: atom_id res chain seq x y z
N GLY A 1 24.95 -34.93 -3.97
CA GLY A 1 25.32 -33.81 -4.85
C GLY A 1 24.23 -32.77 -4.96
N VAL A 2 23.13 -33.10 -5.64
CA VAL A 2 22.04 -32.15 -6.01
C VAL A 2 21.34 -31.49 -4.82
N SER A 3 21.17 -32.19 -3.69
CA SER A 3 20.51 -31.63 -2.51
C SER A 3 21.32 -30.50 -1.84
N TYR A 4 22.65 -30.58 -1.84
CA TYR A 4 23.51 -29.56 -1.23
C TYR A 4 23.60 -28.29 -2.07
N THR A 5 23.66 -28.42 -3.40
CA THR A 5 23.69 -27.26 -4.30
C THR A 5 22.38 -26.50 -4.29
N MET A 6 21.22 -27.18 -4.25
CA MET A 6 19.91 -26.53 -4.12
C MET A 6 19.78 -25.77 -2.78
N ASN A 7 20.28 -26.33 -1.68
CA ASN A 7 20.25 -25.65 -0.38
C ASN A 7 21.13 -24.40 -0.36
N LEU A 8 22.29 -24.42 -1.04
CA LEU A 8 23.18 -23.26 -1.12
C LEU A 8 22.56 -22.10 -1.91
N PHE A 9 21.93 -22.38 -3.07
CA PHE A 9 21.23 -21.36 -3.85
C PHE A 9 20.03 -20.79 -3.11
N ALA A 10 19.27 -21.63 -2.40
CA ALA A 10 18.19 -21.17 -1.53
C ALA A 10 18.72 -20.23 -0.46
N LEU A 11 19.82 -20.59 0.22
CA LEU A 11 20.44 -19.76 1.26
C LEU A 11 20.89 -18.40 0.71
N ALA A 12 21.59 -18.40 -0.43
CA ALA A 12 22.04 -17.17 -1.08
C ALA A 12 20.86 -16.29 -1.51
N GLY A 13 19.80 -16.88 -2.07
CA GLY A 13 18.57 -16.19 -2.44
C GLY A 13 17.88 -15.55 -1.22
N MET A 14 17.81 -16.25 -0.09
CA MET A 14 17.22 -15.73 1.14
C MET A 14 18.02 -14.56 1.72
N ILE A 15 19.35 -14.67 1.74
CA ILE A 15 20.23 -13.58 2.16
C ILE A 15 20.01 -12.36 1.26
N ALA A 16 19.95 -12.54 -0.06
CA ALA A 16 19.72 -11.44 -0.99
C ALA A 16 18.35 -10.77 -0.78
N VAL A 17 17.28 -11.57 -0.61
CA VAL A 17 15.91 -11.07 -0.38
C VAL A 17 15.79 -10.27 0.92
N ILE A 18 16.61 -10.57 1.93
CA ILE A 18 16.64 -9.81 3.19
C ILE A 18 17.55 -8.59 3.08
N PHE A 19 18.76 -8.77 2.56
CA PHE A 19 19.81 -7.76 2.59
C PHE A 19 19.49 -6.58 1.67
N ILE A 20 18.88 -6.84 0.51
CA ILE A 20 18.54 -5.80 -0.47
C ILE A 20 17.52 -4.80 0.12
N PRO A 21 16.34 -5.21 0.65
CA PRO A 21 15.40 -4.29 1.27
C PRO A 21 15.98 -3.50 2.44
N VAL A 22 16.79 -4.14 3.30
CA VAL A 22 17.42 -3.48 4.45
C VAL A 22 18.41 -2.40 3.99
N LYS A 23 19.25 -2.70 3.00
CA LYS A 23 20.20 -1.73 2.44
C LYS A 23 19.49 -0.59 1.72
N CYS A 24 18.47 -0.90 0.92
CA CYS A 24 17.62 0.11 0.28
C CYS A 24 16.97 1.03 1.33
N TYR A 25 16.41 0.46 2.40
CA TYR A 25 15.85 1.23 3.51
C TYR A 25 16.90 2.14 4.16
N ASN A 26 18.08 1.62 4.50
CA ASN A 26 19.13 2.41 5.15
C ASN A 26 19.63 3.56 4.26
N ILE A 27 19.78 3.32 2.95
CA ILE A 27 20.16 4.36 1.99
C ILE A 27 19.06 5.41 1.89
N ILE A 28 17.80 5.00 1.75
CA ILE A 28 16.67 5.93 1.67
C ILE A 28 16.56 6.75 2.96
N TYR A 29 16.66 6.13 4.13
CA TYR A 29 16.57 6.82 5.41
C TYR A 29 17.73 7.80 5.64
N ALA A 30 18.95 7.43 5.27
CA ALA A 30 20.13 8.27 5.46
C ALA A 30 20.23 9.43 4.45
N THR A 31 19.68 9.27 3.24
CA THR A 31 19.94 10.18 2.12
C THR A 31 18.69 10.94 1.66
N ALA A 32 17.49 10.39 1.87
CA ALA A 32 16.27 11.05 1.45
C ALA A 32 15.76 11.95 2.57
N ASN A 33 15.66 13.25 2.26
CA ASN A 33 14.75 14.10 2.99
C ASN A 33 13.32 13.62 2.64
N LEU A 34 12.72 12.79 3.50
CA LEU A 34 11.47 12.08 3.22
C LEU A 34 10.31 13.03 2.88
N ASP A 35 10.41 14.30 3.27
CA ASP A 35 9.44 15.35 2.98
C ASP A 35 9.71 16.10 1.66
N ASN A 36 10.79 15.78 0.93
CA ASN A 36 11.09 16.41 -0.35
C ASN A 36 10.02 16.03 -1.39
N GLU A 37 9.43 17.05 -2.01
CA GLU A 37 8.35 16.92 -2.98
C GLU A 37 8.75 16.10 -4.23
N GLU A 38 10.02 16.15 -4.65
CA GLU A 38 10.52 15.36 -5.78
C GLU A 38 10.66 13.88 -5.41
N PHE A 39 11.14 13.60 -4.19
CA PHE A 39 11.23 12.24 -3.66
C PHE A 39 9.83 11.63 -3.50
N GLN A 40 8.91 12.37 -2.90
CA GLN A 40 7.50 12.01 -2.76
C GLN A 40 6.79 11.85 -4.11
N LYS A 41 7.22 12.54 -5.18
CA LYS A 41 6.70 12.33 -6.55
C LYS A 41 7.25 11.07 -7.19
N ARG A 42 8.56 10.79 -7.07
CA ARG A 42 9.21 9.61 -7.68
C ARG A 42 8.83 8.30 -6.99
N PHE A 43 8.80 8.29 -5.66
CA PHE A 43 8.51 7.10 -4.86
C PHE A 43 7.08 7.06 -4.35
N LYS A 44 6.22 7.95 -4.86
CA LYS A 44 4.82 8.10 -4.42
C LYS A 44 4.10 6.78 -4.34
N THR A 45 4.28 5.90 -5.31
CA THR A 45 3.57 4.62 -5.40
C THR A 45 4.01 3.62 -4.33
N PHE A 46 5.28 3.68 -3.91
CA PHE A 46 5.84 2.78 -2.89
C PHE A 46 5.52 3.24 -1.47
N ILE A 47 5.39 4.55 -1.26
CA ILE A 47 5.21 5.17 0.07
C ILE A 47 3.76 5.65 0.27
N MET A 48 2.89 5.53 -0.75
CA MET A 48 1.64 6.30 -0.86
C MET A 48 0.65 6.21 0.30
N ASP A 49 0.76 5.15 1.08
CA ASP A 49 -0.15 4.89 2.19
C ASP A 49 0.58 4.58 3.50
N LEU A 50 1.91 4.66 3.52
CA LEU A 50 2.73 4.46 4.71
C LEU A 50 2.95 5.79 5.42
N LYS A 51 2.89 5.78 6.75
CA LYS A 51 3.30 6.91 7.57
C LYS A 51 4.81 7.07 7.48
N THR A 52 5.27 8.21 6.99
CA THR A 52 6.69 8.55 6.91
C THR A 52 7.21 9.27 8.16
N THR A 53 6.32 9.68 9.07
CA THR A 53 6.66 10.43 10.28
C THR A 53 7.31 9.58 11.37
N ASP A 54 7.05 8.27 11.35
CA ASP A 54 7.59 7.32 12.34
C ASP A 54 8.52 6.32 11.63
N PRO A 55 9.81 6.23 12.04
CA PRO A 55 10.75 5.27 11.49
C PRO A 55 10.23 3.83 11.52
N LEU A 56 9.49 3.45 12.57
CA LEU A 56 8.91 2.12 12.68
C LEU A 56 7.85 1.89 11.62
N CYS A 57 7.02 2.88 11.29
CA CYS A 57 6.03 2.76 10.22
C CYS A 57 6.71 2.58 8.85
N PHE A 58 7.81 3.30 8.62
CA PHE A 58 8.57 3.24 7.38
C PHE A 58 9.29 1.89 7.19
N GLN A 59 9.65 1.20 8.29
CA GLN A 59 10.25 -0.15 8.25
C GLN A 59 9.28 -1.26 7.85
N PHE A 60 7.99 -0.99 7.68
CA PHE A 60 7.00 -2.01 7.33
C PHE A 60 7.39 -2.82 6.09
N ILE A 61 7.95 -2.17 5.06
CA ILE A 61 8.42 -2.86 3.83
C ILE A 61 9.49 -3.88 4.18
N THR A 62 10.49 -3.49 4.98
CA THR A 62 11.55 -4.37 5.45
C THR A 62 10.99 -5.56 6.22
N VAL A 63 10.11 -5.30 7.18
CA VAL A 63 9.46 -6.34 8.00
C VAL A 63 8.66 -7.32 7.12
N PHE A 64 7.93 -6.80 6.13
CA PHE A 64 7.17 -7.62 5.19
C PHE A 64 8.05 -8.57 4.36
N PHE A 65 9.21 -8.11 3.89
CA PHE A 65 10.18 -8.95 3.18
C PHE A 65 10.83 -9.98 4.10
N PHE A 66 11.19 -9.60 5.33
CA PHE A 66 11.70 -10.54 6.33
C PHE A 66 10.73 -11.69 6.57
N ARG A 67 9.44 -11.39 6.77
CA ARG A 67 8.42 -12.43 6.90
C ARG A 67 8.41 -13.39 5.70
N ARG A 68 8.42 -12.86 4.48
CA ARG A 68 8.40 -13.69 3.26
C ARG A 68 9.65 -14.56 3.16
N ALA A 69 10.81 -14.02 3.54
CA ALA A 69 12.05 -14.77 3.60
C ALA A 69 11.96 -15.91 4.63
N ILE A 70 11.38 -15.67 5.82
CA ILE A 70 11.15 -16.71 6.82
C ILE A 70 10.24 -17.82 6.24
N TYR A 71 9.11 -17.47 5.60
CA TYR A 71 8.23 -18.46 4.97
C TYR A 71 8.93 -19.30 3.91
N ALA A 72 9.68 -18.66 3.01
CA ALA A 72 10.46 -19.36 2.00
C ALA A 72 11.52 -20.28 2.65
N SER A 73 12.21 -19.79 3.69
CA SER A 73 13.21 -20.55 4.45
C SER A 73 12.59 -21.79 5.08
N THR A 74 11.46 -21.62 5.77
CA THR A 74 10.78 -22.73 6.43
C THR A 74 10.27 -23.75 5.42
N PHE A 75 9.76 -23.31 4.28
CA PHE A 75 9.25 -24.21 3.25
C PHE A 75 10.36 -25.03 2.59
N VAL A 76 11.49 -24.40 2.27
CA VAL A 76 12.62 -25.07 1.59
C VAL A 76 13.42 -25.93 2.56
N LEU A 77 13.79 -25.40 3.73
CA LEU A 77 14.70 -26.09 4.66
C LEU A 77 13.97 -27.11 5.54
N LEU A 78 12.71 -26.88 5.88
CA LEU A 78 11.94 -27.71 6.81
C LEU A 78 10.87 -28.54 6.08
N GLY A 79 11.07 -28.85 4.79
CA GLY A 79 10.13 -29.61 3.96
C GLY A 79 9.61 -30.91 4.60
N TYR A 80 10.47 -31.59 5.37
CA TYR A 80 10.15 -32.84 6.06
C TYR A 80 9.46 -32.66 7.42
N TYR A 81 9.36 -31.42 7.93
CA TYR A 81 8.84 -31.11 9.25
C TYR A 81 7.63 -30.15 9.15
N PRO A 82 6.47 -30.62 8.66
CA PRO A 82 5.31 -29.77 8.41
C PRO A 82 4.78 -29.09 9.68
N LEU A 83 4.87 -29.76 10.84
CA LEU A 83 4.50 -29.15 12.12
C LEU A 83 5.34 -27.90 12.43
N VAL A 84 6.65 -27.99 12.22
CA VAL A 84 7.58 -26.87 12.48
C VAL A 84 7.31 -25.73 11.50
N GLN A 85 6.97 -26.02 10.24
CA GLN A 85 6.54 -25.01 9.27
C GLN A 85 5.29 -24.27 9.75
N VAL A 86 4.29 -25.00 10.25
CA VAL A 86 3.04 -24.41 10.73
C VAL A 86 3.26 -23.57 11.99
N ILE A 87 4.11 -24.02 12.91
CA ILE A 87 4.49 -23.24 14.11
C ILE A 87 5.21 -21.95 13.71
N ALA A 88 6.20 -22.03 12.84
CA ALA A 88 6.93 -20.86 12.36
C ALA A 88 6.00 -19.89 11.60
N ALA A 89 5.09 -20.41 10.78
CA ALA A 89 4.10 -19.63 10.07
C ALA A 89 3.18 -18.86 11.03
N ASN A 90 2.62 -19.55 12.04
CA ASN A 90 1.79 -18.91 13.06
C ASN A 90 2.57 -17.86 13.86
N GLY A 91 3.83 -18.13 14.22
CA GLY A 91 4.69 -17.16 14.90
C GLY A 91 4.84 -15.86 14.11
N CYS A 92 5.08 -15.96 12.80
CA CYS A 92 5.13 -14.78 11.92
C CYS A 92 3.78 -14.07 11.78
N VAL A 93 2.67 -14.80 11.70
CA VAL A 93 1.32 -14.20 11.65
C VAL A 93 1.05 -13.40 12.92
N VAL A 94 1.30 -13.98 14.10
CA VAL A 94 1.11 -13.30 15.38
C VAL A 94 2.00 -12.06 15.48
N PHE A 95 3.27 -12.19 15.11
CA PHE A 95 4.19 -11.04 15.08
C PHE A 95 3.69 -9.92 14.17
N MET A 96 3.26 -10.23 12.95
CA MET A 96 2.72 -9.23 12.02
C MET A 96 1.42 -8.62 12.50
N PHE A 97 0.53 -9.43 13.07
CA PHE A 97 -0.72 -8.95 13.64
C PHE A 97 -0.46 -7.92 14.73
N LEU A 98 0.44 -8.24 15.68
CA LEU A 98 0.85 -7.32 16.74
C LEU A 98 1.50 -6.06 16.16
N TYR A 99 2.39 -6.20 15.18
CA TYR A 99 3.02 -5.07 14.50
C TYR A 99 1.98 -4.14 13.87
N LEU A 100 1.00 -4.68 13.14
CA LEU A 100 -0.06 -3.90 12.49
C LEU A 100 -0.98 -3.20 13.50
N VAL A 101 -1.29 -3.84 14.63
CA VAL A 101 -2.17 -3.29 15.67
C VAL A 101 -1.47 -2.18 16.47
N ILE A 102 -0.19 -2.36 16.80
CA ILE A 102 0.60 -1.45 17.64
C ILE A 102 1.17 -0.30 16.80
N VAL A 103 1.94 -0.61 15.74
CA VAL A 103 2.64 0.40 14.94
C VAL A 103 1.69 1.12 13.99
N ARG A 104 0.67 0.41 13.47
CA ARG A 104 -0.32 0.95 12.52
C ARG A 104 0.36 1.73 11.37
N PRO A 105 1.15 1.02 10.53
CA PRO A 105 2.05 1.65 9.57
C PRO A 105 1.34 2.46 8.48
N TYR A 106 0.04 2.21 8.27
CA TYR A 106 -0.74 2.89 7.23
C TYR A 106 -1.40 4.18 7.71
N VAL A 107 -1.52 5.16 6.82
CA VAL A 107 -2.27 6.41 7.05
C VAL A 107 -3.77 6.14 7.02
N SER A 108 -4.23 5.33 6.07
CA SER A 108 -5.63 4.97 5.91
C SER A 108 -6.07 3.92 6.93
N PHE A 109 -7.18 4.20 7.63
CA PHE A 109 -7.85 3.23 8.50
C PHE A 109 -8.27 1.98 7.73
N LEU A 110 -8.80 2.14 6.51
CA LEU A 110 -9.23 1.02 5.67
C LEU A 110 -8.05 0.10 5.32
N SER A 111 -6.88 0.67 4.99
CA SER A 111 -5.69 -0.10 4.65
C SER A 111 -5.13 -0.85 5.86
N THR A 112 -5.19 -0.23 7.04
CA THR A 112 -4.85 -0.88 8.32
C THR A 112 -5.81 -2.04 8.60
N PHE A 113 -7.11 -1.80 8.50
CA PHE A 113 -8.15 -2.80 8.73
C PHE A 113 -8.02 -4.01 7.79
N LEU A 114 -7.85 -3.76 6.48
CA LEU A 114 -7.64 -4.82 5.49
C LEU A 114 -6.37 -5.63 5.75
N SER A 115 -5.29 -4.97 6.18
CA SER A 115 -4.05 -5.65 6.53
C SER A 115 -4.22 -6.54 7.77
N ILE A 116 -4.92 -6.07 8.80
CA ILE A 116 -5.25 -6.87 9.99
C ILE A 116 -6.14 -8.05 9.61
N LEU A 117 -7.16 -7.82 8.80
CA LEU A 117 -8.05 -8.89 8.31
C LEU A 117 -7.27 -9.95 7.54
N ASN A 118 -6.32 -9.56 6.69
CA ASN A 118 -5.43 -10.48 5.98
C ASN A 118 -4.61 -11.35 6.94
N GLU A 119 -4.06 -10.78 8.02
CA GLU A 119 -3.33 -11.58 9.02
C GLU A 119 -4.25 -12.54 9.78
N ILE A 120 -5.48 -12.13 10.10
CA ILE A 120 -6.48 -13.02 10.74
C ILE A 120 -6.82 -14.20 9.82
N LEU A 121 -7.08 -13.93 8.54
CA LEU A 121 -7.36 -14.96 7.54
C LEU A 121 -6.17 -15.90 7.37
N LEU A 122 -4.95 -15.36 7.33
CA LEU A 122 -3.73 -16.16 7.25
C LEU A 122 -3.51 -17.03 8.51
N GLY A 123 -3.84 -16.50 9.69
CA GLY A 123 -3.86 -17.27 10.94
C GLY A 123 -4.87 -18.42 10.88
N GLY A 124 -6.10 -18.16 10.43
CA GLY A 124 -7.11 -19.20 10.24
C GLY A 124 -6.66 -20.31 9.26
N MET A 125 -6.03 -19.93 8.15
CA MET A 125 -5.49 -20.88 7.17
C MET A 125 -4.37 -21.74 7.76
N THR A 126 -3.40 -21.11 8.45
CA THR A 126 -2.27 -21.83 9.05
C THR A 126 -2.68 -22.72 10.23
N LEU A 127 -3.68 -22.32 11.02
CA LEU A 127 -4.28 -23.17 12.07
C LEU A 127 -5.01 -24.38 11.46
N THR A 128 -5.73 -24.19 10.37
CA THR A 128 -6.38 -25.30 9.64
C THR A 128 -5.34 -26.26 9.06
N ALA A 129 -4.19 -25.74 8.62
CA ALA A 129 -3.08 -26.56 8.12
C ALA A 129 -2.50 -27.54 9.16
N VAL A 130 -2.63 -27.26 10.47
CA VAL A 130 -2.25 -28.20 11.55
C VAL A 130 -2.95 -29.55 11.39
N ARG A 131 -4.20 -29.57 10.92
CA ARG A 131 -4.96 -30.81 10.75
C ARG A 131 -4.39 -31.73 9.68
N PHE A 132 -3.66 -31.19 8.70
CA PHE A 132 -2.99 -31.96 7.65
C PHE A 132 -1.66 -32.57 8.12
N VAL A 133 -1.18 -32.23 9.32
CA VAL A 133 0.00 -32.86 9.91
C VAL A 133 -0.35 -34.25 10.45
N ASN A 134 -1.60 -34.49 10.85
CA ASN A 134 -2.02 -35.77 11.40
C ASN A 134 -2.24 -36.80 10.30
N PRO A 135 -1.59 -37.98 10.36
CA PRO A 135 -1.70 -39.02 9.34
C PRO A 135 -3.09 -39.69 9.30
N ASP A 136 -3.85 -39.63 10.39
CA ASP A 136 -5.13 -40.34 10.54
C ASP A 136 -6.35 -39.55 10.07
N ILE A 137 -6.15 -38.50 9.26
CA ILE A 137 -7.27 -37.70 8.76
C ILE A 137 -8.08 -38.49 7.73
N SER A 138 -9.40 -38.54 7.90
CA SER A 138 -10.26 -39.22 6.93
C SER A 138 -10.21 -38.52 5.56
N PRO A 139 -10.26 -39.27 4.44
CA PRO A 139 -10.21 -38.67 3.10
C PRO A 139 -11.30 -37.62 2.85
N ALA A 140 -12.51 -37.87 3.39
CA ALA A 140 -13.63 -36.95 3.27
C ALA A 140 -13.36 -35.62 4.00
N LEU A 141 -12.82 -35.67 5.23
CA LEU A 141 -12.49 -34.48 5.99
C LEU A 141 -11.32 -33.71 5.36
N SER A 142 -10.30 -34.43 4.87
CA SER A 142 -9.16 -33.83 4.16
C SER A 142 -9.61 -33.05 2.92
N SER A 143 -10.52 -33.63 2.13
CA SER A 143 -11.11 -32.96 0.94
C SER A 143 -11.93 -31.72 1.31
N GLN A 144 -12.75 -31.80 2.37
CA GLN A 144 -13.53 -30.66 2.85
C GLN A 144 -12.63 -29.52 3.34
N LEU A 145 -11.62 -29.83 4.17
CA LEU A 145 -10.67 -28.83 4.66
C LEU A 145 -9.84 -28.22 3.52
N GLY A 146 -9.45 -29.03 2.53
CA GLY A 146 -8.73 -28.56 1.35
C GLY A 146 -9.57 -27.58 0.53
N SER A 147 -10.83 -27.91 0.27
CA SER A 147 -11.77 -27.03 -0.43
C SER A 147 -12.03 -25.73 0.35
N PHE A 148 -12.16 -25.83 1.68
CA PHE A 148 -12.30 -24.67 2.55
C PHE A 148 -11.08 -23.74 2.49
N LEU A 149 -9.85 -24.30 2.56
CA LEU A 149 -8.61 -23.53 2.43
C LEU A 149 -8.49 -22.82 1.08
N VAL A 150 -8.81 -23.52 -0.02
CA VAL A 150 -8.83 -22.91 -1.35
C VAL A 150 -9.83 -21.76 -1.41
N GLY A 151 -11.02 -21.93 -0.83
CA GLY A 151 -12.02 -20.87 -0.70
C GLY A 151 -11.50 -19.64 0.05
N LEU A 152 -10.82 -19.84 1.19
CA LEU A 152 -10.22 -18.76 1.98
C LEU A 152 -9.11 -18.01 1.21
N ILE A 153 -8.26 -18.74 0.47
CA ILE A 153 -7.22 -18.12 -0.36
C ILE A 153 -7.88 -17.28 -1.46
N ALA A 154 -8.87 -17.83 -2.16
CA ALA A 154 -9.58 -17.14 -3.22
C ALA A 154 -10.30 -15.87 -2.71
N SER A 155 -10.96 -15.94 -1.55
CA SER A 155 -11.60 -14.77 -0.93
C SER A 155 -10.58 -13.70 -0.55
N THR A 156 -9.42 -14.09 -0.02
CA THR A 156 -8.34 -13.16 0.34
C THR A 156 -7.82 -12.42 -0.89
N ILE A 157 -7.60 -13.14 -2.00
CA ILE A 157 -7.19 -12.54 -3.28
C ILE A 157 -8.29 -11.59 -3.78
N ALA A 158 -9.55 -12.01 -3.77
CA ALA A 158 -10.67 -11.19 -4.22
C ALA A 158 -10.81 -9.89 -3.41
N ILE A 159 -10.73 -9.96 -2.07
CA ILE A 159 -10.78 -8.79 -1.18
C ILE A 159 -9.64 -7.82 -1.50
N ASN A 160 -8.42 -8.33 -1.69
CA ASN A 160 -7.28 -7.50 -2.04
C ASN A 160 -7.45 -6.81 -3.41
N TRP A 161 -7.96 -7.52 -4.42
CA TRP A 161 -8.25 -6.96 -5.74
C TRP A 161 -9.33 -5.89 -5.70
N VAL A 162 -10.45 -6.17 -5.03
CA VAL A 162 -11.55 -5.21 -4.84
C VAL A 162 -11.03 -3.95 -4.14
N SER A 163 -10.16 -4.11 -3.14
CA SER A 163 -9.57 -2.99 -2.42
C SER A 163 -8.71 -2.11 -3.33
N ILE A 164 -7.83 -2.71 -4.15
CA ILE A 164 -6.99 -1.98 -5.11
C ILE A 164 -7.86 -1.20 -6.11
N ILE A 165 -8.91 -1.85 -6.66
CA ILE A 165 -9.83 -1.21 -7.60
C ILE A 165 -10.58 -0.06 -6.92
N ALA A 166 -11.12 -0.28 -5.72
CA ALA A 166 -11.84 0.74 -4.96
C ALA A 166 -10.96 1.97 -4.68
N PHE A 167 -9.72 1.77 -4.23
CA PHE A 167 -8.76 2.88 -4.04
C PHE A 167 -8.44 3.61 -5.35
N GLY A 168 -8.24 2.87 -6.44
CA GLY A 168 -8.02 3.45 -7.77
C GLY A 168 -9.19 4.33 -8.23
N VAL A 169 -10.42 3.82 -8.12
CA VAL A 169 -11.64 4.53 -8.51
C VAL A 169 -11.87 5.77 -7.64
N VAL A 170 -11.80 5.64 -6.32
CA VAL A 170 -12.00 6.77 -5.39
C VAL A 170 -11.01 7.91 -5.69
N LYS A 171 -9.75 7.57 -5.96
CA LYS A 171 -8.72 8.55 -6.30
C LYS A 171 -8.98 9.25 -7.64
N MET A 172 -9.43 8.52 -8.66
CA MET A 172 -9.82 9.10 -9.95
C MET A 172 -11.04 10.03 -9.83
N VAL A 173 -12.06 9.61 -9.07
CA VAL A 173 -13.27 10.42 -8.83
C VAL A 173 -12.92 11.71 -8.08
N ARG A 174 -12.14 11.62 -6.98
CA ARG A 174 -11.66 12.81 -6.25
C ARG A 174 -10.88 13.77 -7.14
N LYS A 175 -9.98 13.25 -7.99
CA LYS A 175 -9.21 14.08 -8.94
C LYS A 175 -10.13 14.82 -9.91
N LYS A 176 -11.13 14.14 -10.48
CA LYS A 176 -12.11 14.76 -11.39
C LYS A 176 -12.96 15.83 -10.67
N LEU A 177 -13.39 15.58 -9.43
CA LEU A 177 -14.17 16.54 -8.64
C LEU A 177 -13.36 17.79 -8.31
N ASN A 178 -12.11 17.64 -7.88
CA ASN A 178 -11.23 18.79 -7.59
C ASN A 178 -10.90 19.60 -8.85
N GLN A 179 -10.68 18.94 -10.00
CA GLN A 179 -10.50 19.63 -11.28
C GLN A 179 -11.76 20.39 -11.71
N LYS A 180 -12.96 19.83 -11.51
CA LYS A 180 -14.22 20.54 -11.78
C LYS A 180 -14.41 21.76 -10.86
N LYS A 181 -14.04 21.67 -9.58
CA LYS A 181 -14.08 22.82 -8.65
C LYS A 181 -13.12 23.93 -9.10
N LEU A 182 -11.88 23.60 -9.45
CA LEU A 182 -10.89 24.57 -9.96
C LEU A 182 -11.33 25.23 -11.27
N LYS A 183 -11.92 24.47 -12.19
CA LYS A 183 -12.49 25.00 -13.43
C LYS A 183 -13.75 25.84 -13.22
N LYS A 184 -14.46 25.72 -12.09
CA LYS A 184 -15.63 26.54 -11.76
C LYS A 184 -15.22 27.86 -11.09
N PHE A 185 -14.08 27.90 -10.40
CA PHE A 185 -13.52 29.11 -9.78
C PHE A 185 -12.80 30.03 -10.76
N LYS A 186 -12.03 29.49 -11.73
CA LYS A 186 -11.35 30.30 -12.76
C LYS A 186 -12.27 31.24 -13.60
N PRO A 187 -13.42 30.79 -14.14
CA PRO A 187 -14.27 31.66 -14.97
C PRO A 187 -14.96 32.77 -14.18
N THR A 188 -15.06 32.65 -12.85
CA THR A 188 -15.61 33.72 -12.00
C THR A 188 -14.56 34.80 -11.72
N GLN A 189 -13.28 34.45 -11.61
CA GLN A 189 -12.19 35.42 -11.47
C GLN A 189 -11.96 36.21 -12.76
N GLU A 190 -11.92 35.53 -13.92
CA GLU A 190 -11.75 36.20 -15.21
C GLU A 190 -12.92 37.17 -15.52
N ARG A 191 -14.17 36.83 -15.14
CA ARG A 191 -15.30 37.77 -15.24
C ARG A 191 -15.21 38.95 -14.27
N MET A 192 -14.70 38.74 -13.05
CA MET A 192 -14.54 39.84 -12.10
C MET A 192 -13.44 40.81 -12.52
N GLU A 193 -12.33 40.33 -13.10
CA GLU A 193 -11.29 41.18 -13.67
C GLU A 193 -11.76 41.93 -14.93
N GLU A 194 -12.57 41.30 -15.79
CA GLU A 194 -13.12 41.95 -16.99
C GLU A 194 -14.14 43.07 -16.65
N VAL A 195 -14.95 42.88 -15.60
CA VAL A 195 -15.88 43.90 -15.08
C VAL A 195 -15.13 45.04 -14.39
N ASP A 196 -14.05 44.76 -13.65
CA ASP A 196 -13.25 45.81 -12.99
C ASP A 196 -12.44 46.64 -14.02
N TRP A 197 -11.95 46.02 -15.10
CA TRP A 197 -11.31 46.72 -16.21
C TRP A 197 -12.28 47.65 -16.96
N THR A 198 -13.51 47.18 -17.24
CA THR A 198 -14.53 48.01 -17.90
C THR A 198 -14.98 49.18 -17.03
N HIS A 199 -15.17 48.99 -15.71
CA HIS A 199 -15.51 50.09 -14.82
C HIS A 199 -14.40 51.15 -14.69
N ARG A 200 -13.12 50.75 -14.66
CA ARG A 200 -12.00 51.72 -14.65
C ARG A 200 -11.90 52.52 -15.94
N ASN A 201 -12.14 51.91 -17.10
CA ASN A 201 -12.05 52.60 -18.39
C ASN A 201 -13.26 53.49 -18.70
N VAL A 202 -14.45 53.15 -18.20
CA VAL A 202 -15.64 54.00 -18.35
C VAL A 202 -15.55 55.24 -17.45
N ALA A 203 -14.92 55.15 -16.28
CA ALA A 203 -14.67 56.30 -15.41
C ALA A 203 -13.60 57.27 -15.95
N SER A 204 -12.77 56.83 -16.89
CA SER A 204 -11.71 57.65 -17.50
C SER A 204 -12.08 58.27 -18.85
N VAL A 205 -13.33 58.19 -19.32
CA VAL A 205 -13.74 58.86 -20.56
C VAL A 205 -13.83 60.37 -20.29
N PRO A 206 -12.92 61.20 -20.85
CA PRO A 206 -13.00 62.63 -20.67
C PRO A 206 -14.27 63.13 -21.36
N HIS A 207 -15.12 63.82 -20.62
CA HIS A 207 -16.29 64.51 -21.17
C HIS A 207 -15.83 65.43 -22.31
N PHE A 208 -16.07 65.01 -23.56
CA PHE A 208 -15.88 65.84 -24.74
C PHE A 208 -16.86 67.00 -24.66
N LYS A 209 -16.39 68.16 -24.17
CA LYS A 209 -17.10 69.43 -24.28
C LYS A 209 -17.08 69.84 -25.75
N ILE A 210 -18.19 69.61 -26.44
CA ILE A 210 -18.44 70.16 -27.77
C ILE A 210 -18.62 71.66 -27.59
N VAL A 211 -17.58 72.44 -27.92
CA VAL A 211 -17.67 73.89 -28.01
C VAL A 211 -18.28 74.23 -29.37
N LEU A 212 -19.56 74.58 -29.38
CA LEU A 212 -20.22 75.16 -30.55
C LEU A 212 -19.63 76.55 -30.80
N LYS A 213 -18.94 76.70 -31.93
CA LYS A 213 -18.46 77.98 -32.43
C LYS A 213 -19.57 78.57 -33.31
N THR A 214 -20.22 79.62 -32.83
CA THR A 214 -21.13 80.45 -33.61
C THR A 214 -20.34 81.56 -34.29
N ASP A 215 -20.37 81.59 -35.62
CA ASP A 215 -20.07 82.76 -36.44
C ASP A 215 -21.35 83.17 -37.18
#